data_AF-A0A7Y4UI45-F1
#
_entry.id   AF-A0A7Y4UI45-F1
#
_cell.length_a   1.000
_cell.length_b   1.000
_cell.length_c   1.000
_cell.angle_alpha   90.00
_cell.angle_beta   90.00
_cell.angle_gamma   90.00
#
_symmetry.space_group_name_H-M   'P 1'
#
loop_
_entity.id
_entity.type
_entity.pdbx_description
1 polymer ?
#
loop_
_entity_poly.entity_id
_entity_poly.type
_entity_poly.pdbx_seq_one_letter_code
_entity_poly.pdbx_strand_id
1 'polypeptide(L)'
;MTSSQRGAFPFQWALSWSLLVGAIYFLPQAMHLWHTRMPSVLLEENLDEMAYAVWASRAAGEHSNQPDPYQVNQGKNVSVSFATVQPLPAWVIGNLARITRLPVTIIFGLGSFLWPAVIAFFFFVIAWLMGIPDRVSLTLSVVFSLLMLPPVLWLMQWRYVAALLADSYPGFRLTLPYSRRYQPQFTAVIHYACIAFSLMLLQAERLKLRRLAGIVAGLAFGLSFYCYYFSWTLLLGWFVLGGFFVWARRRERCKEWGMATLLGVLIAIPYFVTLARHFGDISSSAASARVRSLPSDPAIQVTLLICLLLAGVMWFDKT
;
A
#
# COMPACT_ATOMS: atom_id res chain seq x y z
N MET A 1 2.91 -26.62 22.01
CA MET A 1 4.26 -26.54 21.39
C MET A 1 4.95 -25.30 21.92
N THR A 2 6.05 -25.48 22.66
CA THR A 2 6.84 -24.38 23.23
C THR A 2 7.60 -23.63 22.13
N SER A 3 7.78 -22.33 22.30
CA SER A 3 8.41 -21.42 21.33
C SER A 3 9.89 -21.73 21.00
N SER A 4 10.51 -22.70 21.70
CA SER A 4 11.94 -23.00 21.61
C SER A 4 12.35 -23.94 20.46
N GLN A 5 11.43 -24.42 19.62
CA GLN A 5 11.74 -25.30 18.48
C GLN A 5 11.54 -24.68 17.08
N ARG A 6 11.18 -23.39 16.99
CA ARG A 6 11.11 -22.69 15.69
C ARG A 6 12.53 -22.27 15.28
N GLY A 7 13.21 -23.09 14.50
CA GLY A 7 14.54 -22.78 13.97
C GLY A 7 14.53 -21.55 13.06
N ALA A 8 15.71 -20.96 12.79
CA ALA A 8 15.88 -19.81 11.88
C ALA A 8 15.66 -20.16 10.38
N PHE A 9 15.65 -21.45 10.06
CA PHE A 9 15.55 -21.99 8.70
C PHE A 9 14.36 -21.47 7.84
N PRO A 10 13.10 -21.40 8.33
CA PRO A 10 11.96 -21.06 7.48
C PRO A 10 11.88 -19.58 7.10
N PHE A 11 12.43 -18.67 7.92
CA PHE A 11 12.40 -17.24 7.63
C PHE A 11 13.29 -16.86 6.44
N GLN A 12 14.47 -17.49 6.33
CA GLN A 12 15.36 -17.29 5.19
C GLN A 12 14.68 -17.75 3.89
N TRP A 13 14.03 -18.91 3.90
CA TRP A 13 13.28 -19.42 2.74
C TRP A 13 12.06 -18.57 2.40
N ALA A 14 11.32 -18.10 3.41
CA ALA A 14 10.20 -17.18 3.19
C ALA A 14 10.68 -15.87 2.55
N LEU A 15 11.80 -15.32 3.02
CA LEU A 15 12.40 -14.12 2.43
C LEU A 15 12.86 -14.38 0.99
N SER A 16 13.60 -15.47 0.75
CA SER A 16 14.06 -15.85 -0.60
C SER A 16 12.89 -16.05 -1.57
N TRP A 17 11.83 -16.74 -1.13
CA TRP A 17 10.60 -16.91 -1.92
C TRP A 17 9.95 -15.56 -2.22
N SER A 18 9.84 -14.70 -1.21
CA SER A 18 9.24 -13.37 -1.37
C SER A 18 10.01 -12.53 -2.39
N LEU A 19 11.34 -12.54 -2.34
CA LEU A 19 12.19 -11.87 -3.33
C LEU A 19 12.01 -12.47 -4.73
N LEU A 20 11.87 -13.80 -4.84
CA LEU A 20 11.57 -14.46 -6.10
C LEU A 20 10.21 -14.04 -6.66
N VAL A 21 9.18 -13.93 -5.83
CA VAL A 21 7.87 -13.40 -6.23
C VAL A 21 8.00 -11.97 -6.74
N GLY A 22 8.75 -11.12 -6.03
CA GLY A 22 9.08 -9.77 -6.51
C GLY A 22 9.73 -9.79 -7.90
N ALA A 23 10.71 -10.66 -8.12
CA ALA A 23 11.40 -10.80 -9.40
C ALA A 23 10.48 -11.27 -10.53
N ILE A 24 9.62 -12.26 -10.27
CA ILE A 24 8.65 -12.78 -11.24
C ILE A 24 7.67 -11.67 -11.67
N TYR A 25 7.16 -10.89 -10.71
CA TYR A 25 6.20 -9.82 -11.00
C TYR A 25 6.88 -8.61 -11.65
N PHE A 26 8.16 -8.36 -11.36
CA PHE A 26 8.95 -7.31 -11.99
C PHE A 26 9.35 -7.63 -13.43
N LEU A 27 9.46 -8.90 -13.81
CA LEU A 27 9.97 -9.33 -15.11
C LEU A 27 9.29 -8.63 -16.33
N PRO A 28 7.96 -8.53 -16.43
CA PRO A 28 7.32 -7.79 -17.53
C PRO A 28 7.75 -6.32 -17.60
N GLN A 29 7.92 -5.68 -16.43
CA GLN A 29 8.33 -4.29 -16.32
C GLN A 29 9.78 -4.11 -16.77
N ALA A 30 10.67 -5.00 -16.32
CA ALA A 30 12.07 -5.01 -16.71
C ALA A 30 12.22 -5.16 -18.24
N MET A 31 11.49 -6.09 -18.84
CA MET A 31 11.50 -6.30 -20.30
C MET A 31 10.98 -5.08 -21.04
N HIS A 32 9.87 -4.47 -20.58
CA HIS A 32 9.33 -3.26 -21.19
C HIS A 32 10.32 -2.09 -21.15
N LEU A 33 10.96 -1.86 -19.99
CA LEU A 33 11.98 -0.81 -19.83
C LEU A 33 13.21 -1.06 -20.71
N TRP A 34 13.64 -2.32 -20.83
CA TRP A 34 14.77 -2.71 -21.69
C TRP A 34 14.53 -2.42 -23.16
N HIS A 35 13.35 -2.76 -23.68
CA HIS A 35 13.03 -2.61 -25.11
C HIS A 35 12.66 -1.18 -25.50
N THR A 36 11.90 -0.46 -24.68
CA THR A 36 11.43 0.88 -25.06
C THR A 36 12.50 1.95 -24.92
N ARG A 37 13.54 1.72 -24.09
CA ARG A 37 14.53 2.74 -23.67
C ARG A 37 13.90 4.06 -23.19
N MET A 38 12.59 4.08 -22.97
CA MET A 38 11.82 5.24 -22.54
C MET A 38 11.62 5.13 -21.04
N PRO A 39 12.10 6.11 -20.26
CA PRO A 39 11.90 6.10 -18.82
C PRO A 39 10.45 6.41 -18.40
N SER A 40 9.48 6.60 -19.29
CA SER A 40 8.10 7.03 -18.98
C SER A 40 7.09 5.91 -19.27
N VAL A 41 6.28 5.38 -18.35
CA VAL A 41 5.19 6.02 -17.57
C VAL A 41 4.43 7.13 -18.30
N LEU A 42 4.32 7.04 -19.62
CA LEU A 42 3.23 7.70 -20.34
C LEU A 42 2.27 6.63 -20.81
N LEU A 43 1.45 6.17 -19.86
CA LEU A 43 0.22 5.44 -20.10
C LEU A 43 -0.77 6.42 -20.74
N GLU A 44 -0.66 6.64 -22.04
CA GLU A 44 -1.50 7.58 -22.80
C GLU A 44 -3.00 7.25 -22.80
N GLU A 45 -3.43 6.13 -22.20
CA GLU A 45 -4.83 5.67 -22.29
C GLU A 45 -5.60 5.62 -20.98
N ASN A 46 -4.94 5.68 -19.81
CA ASN A 46 -5.63 5.66 -18.52
C ASN A 46 -5.44 6.95 -17.73
N LEU A 47 -6.49 7.76 -17.72
CA LEU A 47 -6.51 9.08 -17.09
C LEU A 47 -6.23 9.05 -15.59
N ASP A 48 -6.63 7.99 -14.88
CA ASP A 48 -6.37 7.83 -13.45
C ASP A 48 -4.87 7.58 -13.17
N GLU A 49 -4.19 6.80 -14.02
CA GLU A 49 -2.76 6.52 -13.88
C GLU A 49 -1.89 7.71 -14.24
N MET A 50 -2.25 8.45 -15.30
CA MET A 50 -1.61 9.71 -15.63
C MET A 50 -1.77 10.71 -14.47
N ALA A 51 -2.97 10.82 -13.89
CA ALA A 51 -3.21 11.69 -12.75
C ALA A 51 -2.34 11.31 -11.55
N TYR A 52 -2.24 10.02 -11.27
CA TYR A 52 -1.43 9.48 -10.19
C TYR A 52 0.08 9.71 -10.40
N ALA A 53 0.59 9.49 -11.62
CA ALA A 53 1.99 9.73 -11.97
C ALA A 53 2.36 11.23 -11.89
N VAL A 54 1.46 12.12 -12.32
CA VAL A 54 1.64 13.57 -12.20
C VAL A 54 1.68 14.00 -10.72
N TRP A 55 0.81 13.42 -9.87
CA TRP A 55 0.85 13.68 -8.43
C TRP A 55 2.15 13.23 -7.78
N ALA A 56 2.62 12.02 -8.09
CA ALA A 56 3.91 11.52 -7.61
C ALA A 56 5.06 12.43 -8.09
N SER A 57 5.06 12.84 -9.35
CA SER A 57 6.08 13.73 -9.95
C SER A 57 6.09 15.12 -9.30
N ARG A 58 4.92 15.66 -8.95
CA ARG A 58 4.82 16.90 -8.17
C ARG A 58 5.33 16.74 -6.74
N ALA A 59 4.93 15.65 -6.08
CA ALA A 59 5.43 15.32 -4.75
C ALA A 59 6.94 15.02 -4.77
N ALA A 60 7.53 14.67 -5.91
CA ALA A 60 8.98 14.58 -6.09
C ALA A 60 9.64 15.95 -6.32
N GLY A 61 8.90 16.91 -6.90
CA GLY A 61 9.42 18.21 -7.32
C GLY A 61 9.93 18.24 -8.76
N GLU A 62 9.71 17.17 -9.53
CA GLU A 62 10.20 17.02 -10.91
C GLU A 62 9.41 17.88 -11.92
N HIS A 63 8.13 18.16 -11.65
CA HIS A 63 7.22 18.81 -12.59
C HIS A 63 6.21 19.75 -11.89
N SER A 64 6.69 20.72 -11.09
CA SER A 64 5.84 21.68 -10.36
C SER A 64 4.94 22.55 -11.24
N ASN A 65 5.32 22.75 -12.51
CA ASN A 65 4.64 23.65 -13.45
C ASN A 65 3.60 22.95 -14.36
N GLN A 66 3.45 21.63 -14.30
CA GLN A 66 2.44 20.95 -15.11
C GLN A 66 1.03 21.30 -14.59
N PRO A 67 0.01 21.48 -15.46
CA PRO A 67 -1.36 21.76 -15.03
C PRO A 67 -1.96 20.59 -14.23
N ASP A 68 -2.91 20.84 -13.33
CA ASP A 68 -3.59 19.77 -12.57
C ASP A 68 -4.05 18.67 -13.51
N PRO A 69 -3.77 17.38 -13.25
CA PRO A 69 -4.32 16.33 -14.10
C PRO A 69 -5.87 16.36 -14.17
N TYR A 70 -6.51 17.00 -13.20
CA TYR A 70 -7.94 17.26 -13.18
C TYR A 70 -8.38 18.60 -13.82
N GLN A 71 -7.43 19.49 -14.15
CA GLN A 71 -7.64 20.75 -14.89
C GLN A 71 -7.33 20.57 -16.38
N VAL A 72 -6.42 19.67 -16.74
CA VAL A 72 -6.03 19.38 -18.14
C VAL A 72 -7.22 18.92 -18.99
N ASN A 73 -8.26 18.34 -18.38
CA ASN A 73 -9.41 17.78 -19.10
C ASN A 73 -10.71 18.59 -18.98
N GLN A 74 -10.68 19.88 -18.60
CA GLN A 74 -11.93 20.68 -18.62
C GLN A 74 -12.59 20.79 -20.02
N GLY A 75 -11.88 20.43 -21.11
CA GLY A 75 -12.43 20.35 -22.47
C GLY A 75 -12.91 18.96 -22.93
N LYS A 76 -12.68 17.89 -22.16
CA LYS A 76 -13.14 16.51 -22.46
C LYS A 76 -13.84 16.00 -21.20
N ASN A 77 -15.15 15.77 -21.24
CA ASN A 77 -16.03 15.34 -20.12
C ASN A 77 -15.58 14.08 -19.35
N VAL A 78 -14.38 14.07 -18.75
CA VAL A 78 -13.82 12.95 -18.00
C VAL A 78 -13.22 13.51 -16.72
N SER A 79 -14.07 13.57 -15.69
CA SER A 79 -13.65 13.93 -14.34
C SER A 79 -12.97 12.75 -13.67
N VAL A 80 -11.67 12.87 -13.38
CA VAL A 80 -11.00 12.00 -12.40
C VAL A 80 -11.59 12.34 -11.03
N SER A 81 -12.07 11.35 -10.28
CA SER A 81 -12.74 11.57 -8.99
C SER A 81 -11.74 11.47 -7.84
N PHE A 82 -11.94 12.25 -6.79
CA PHE A 82 -11.20 12.07 -5.53
C PHE A 82 -11.43 10.68 -4.92
N ALA A 83 -12.56 10.05 -5.24
CA ALA A 83 -12.81 8.65 -4.88
C ALA A 83 -11.92 7.67 -5.66
N THR A 84 -11.45 8.04 -6.86
CA THR A 84 -10.70 7.14 -7.77
C THR A 84 -9.18 7.33 -7.72
N VAL A 85 -8.65 8.46 -7.25
CA VAL A 85 -7.20 8.66 -7.11
C VAL A 85 -6.84 9.00 -5.67
N GLN A 86 -6.18 8.05 -5.00
CA GLN A 86 -5.86 8.15 -3.59
C GLN A 86 -4.51 8.83 -3.34
N PRO A 87 -4.41 9.72 -2.34
CA PRO A 87 -3.26 10.61 -2.19
C PRO A 87 -2.03 9.92 -1.59
N LEU A 88 -2.21 8.98 -0.66
CA LEU A 88 -1.09 8.41 0.10
C LEU A 88 -0.09 7.64 -0.79
N PRO A 89 -0.52 6.74 -1.69
CA PRO A 89 0.43 5.99 -2.49
C PRO A 89 1.28 6.92 -3.40
N ALA A 90 0.65 7.95 -4.00
CA ALA A 90 1.35 8.91 -4.85
C ALA A 90 2.32 9.79 -4.04
N TRP A 91 1.92 10.20 -2.84
CA TRP A 91 2.77 10.94 -1.92
C TRP A 91 3.98 10.13 -1.48
N VAL A 92 3.81 8.84 -1.17
CA VAL A 92 4.93 7.95 -0.80
C VAL A 92 5.91 7.83 -1.96
N ILE A 93 5.44 7.53 -3.17
CA ILE A 93 6.33 7.42 -4.34
C ILE A 93 7.07 8.73 -4.62
N GLY A 94 6.36 9.87 -4.59
CA GLY A 94 6.99 11.16 -4.82
C GLY A 94 8.04 11.53 -3.79
N ASN A 95 7.79 11.27 -2.50
CA ASN A 95 8.80 11.52 -1.47
C ASN A 95 9.97 10.54 -1.55
N LEU A 96 9.74 9.27 -1.90
CA LEU A 96 10.83 8.33 -2.14
C LEU A 96 11.71 8.80 -3.30
N ALA A 97 11.12 9.25 -4.41
CA ALA A 97 11.84 9.84 -5.54
C ALA A 97 12.65 11.07 -5.09
N ARG A 98 12.05 11.98 -4.32
CA ARG A 98 12.73 13.16 -3.77
C ARG A 98 13.93 12.80 -2.89
N ILE A 99 13.76 11.85 -1.96
CA ILE A 99 14.80 11.45 -0.99
C ILE A 99 15.95 10.73 -1.71
N THR A 100 15.62 9.83 -2.63
CA THR A 100 16.61 9.02 -3.36
C THR A 100 17.21 9.75 -4.57
N ARG A 101 16.61 10.88 -4.97
CA ARG A 101 16.93 11.62 -6.21
C ARG A 101 16.80 10.76 -7.47
N LEU A 102 16.00 9.71 -7.42
CA LEU A 102 15.69 8.87 -8.57
C LEU A 102 14.41 9.38 -9.23
N PRO A 103 14.30 9.32 -10.57
CA PRO A 103 13.07 9.61 -11.27
C PRO A 103 11.90 8.82 -10.68
N VAL A 104 10.73 9.45 -10.55
CA VAL A 104 9.49 8.80 -10.09
C VAL A 104 9.20 7.50 -10.81
N THR A 105 9.54 7.42 -12.10
CA THR A 105 9.34 6.22 -12.92
C THR A 105 10.22 5.04 -12.52
N ILE A 106 11.45 5.30 -12.05
CA ILE A 106 12.30 4.27 -11.44
C ILE A 106 11.70 3.79 -10.13
N ILE A 107 11.17 4.69 -9.31
CA ILE A 107 10.52 4.32 -8.03
C ILE A 107 9.26 3.48 -8.27
N PHE A 108 8.46 3.80 -9.29
CA PHE A 108 7.36 2.95 -9.72
C PHE A 108 7.84 1.55 -10.10
N GLY A 109 8.90 1.46 -10.92
CA GLY A 109 9.51 0.19 -11.32
C GLY A 109 10.05 -0.61 -10.12
N LEU A 110 10.67 0.04 -9.13
CA LEU A 110 11.10 -0.61 -7.89
C LEU A 110 9.90 -1.09 -7.07
N GLY A 111 8.80 -0.33 -7.03
CA GLY A 111 7.55 -0.74 -6.39
C GLY A 111 6.98 -2.04 -6.99
N SER A 112 7.08 -2.20 -8.31
CA SER A 112 6.67 -3.41 -9.02
C SER A 112 7.43 -4.67 -8.59
N PHE A 113 8.64 -4.53 -8.05
CA PHE A 113 9.40 -5.61 -7.41
C PHE A 113 9.07 -5.73 -5.92
N LEU A 114 9.15 -4.60 -5.21
CA LEU A 114 9.09 -4.56 -3.74
C LEU A 114 7.74 -4.96 -3.19
N TRP A 115 6.63 -4.47 -3.76
CA TRP A 115 5.31 -4.71 -3.17
C TRP A 115 4.86 -6.17 -3.25
N PRO A 116 4.99 -6.88 -4.39
CA PRO A 116 4.69 -8.32 -4.43
C PRO A 116 5.55 -9.13 -3.46
N ALA A 117 6.84 -8.78 -3.31
CA ALA A 117 7.72 -9.43 -2.36
C ALA A 117 7.23 -9.22 -0.91
N VAL A 118 6.92 -7.98 -0.53
CA VAL A 118 6.42 -7.66 0.81
C VAL A 118 5.08 -8.34 1.09
N ILE A 119 4.17 -8.41 0.10
CA ILE A 119 2.89 -9.10 0.24
C ILE A 119 3.08 -10.60 0.49
N ALA A 120 3.92 -11.27 -0.31
CA ALA A 120 4.22 -12.69 -0.15
C ALA A 120 4.82 -12.98 1.23
N PHE A 121 5.71 -12.09 1.70
CA PHE A 121 6.31 -12.20 3.02
C PHE A 121 5.28 -12.00 4.13
N PHE A 122 4.41 -11.00 4.03
CA PHE A 122 3.35 -10.80 5.01
C PHE A 122 2.40 -12.00 5.10
N PHE A 123 2.09 -12.64 3.98
CA PHE A 123 1.25 -13.83 4.01
C PHE A 123 1.89 -14.96 4.81
N PHE A 124 3.21 -15.18 4.65
CA PHE A 124 3.97 -16.09 5.49
C PHE A 124 3.91 -15.69 6.97
N VAL A 125 4.16 -14.41 7.28
CA VAL A 125 4.14 -13.90 8.66
C VAL A 125 2.77 -14.07 9.30
N ILE A 126 1.68 -13.79 8.59
CA ILE A 126 0.31 -13.95 9.07
C ILE A 126 0.03 -15.43 9.38
N ALA A 127 0.33 -16.35 8.46
CA ALA A 127 0.14 -17.78 8.68
C ALA A 127 0.97 -18.28 9.89
N TRP A 128 2.22 -17.84 9.98
CA TRP A 128 3.11 -18.17 11.08
C TRP A 128 2.63 -17.64 12.44
N LEU A 129 2.10 -16.41 12.46
CA LEU A 129 1.46 -15.84 13.64
C LEU A 129 0.22 -16.65 14.00
N MET A 130 -0.60 -17.11 13.06
CA MET A 130 -1.76 -17.97 13.35
C MET A 130 -1.39 -19.34 13.99
N GLY A 131 -0.11 -19.62 14.24
CA GLY A 131 0.34 -20.85 14.87
C GLY A 131 0.49 -22.01 13.90
N ILE A 132 0.37 -21.74 12.59
CA ILE A 132 0.56 -22.73 11.54
C ILE A 132 2.04 -23.14 11.52
N PRO A 133 2.36 -24.45 11.44
CA PRO A 133 3.75 -24.91 11.39
C PRO A 133 4.55 -24.24 10.28
N ASP A 134 5.83 -23.95 10.54
CA ASP A 134 6.65 -23.10 9.68
C ASP A 134 6.67 -23.53 8.20
N ARG A 135 6.79 -24.85 7.95
CA ARG A 135 6.76 -25.42 6.59
C ARG A 135 5.41 -25.19 5.91
N VAL A 136 4.31 -25.37 6.64
CA VAL A 136 2.95 -25.18 6.11
C VAL A 136 2.70 -23.70 5.84
N SER A 137 3.15 -22.80 6.72
CA SER A 137 3.08 -21.35 6.50
C SER A 137 3.82 -20.91 5.24
N LEU A 138 5.02 -21.47 5.01
CA LEU A 138 5.77 -21.24 3.77
C LEU A 138 5.01 -21.78 2.55
N THR A 139 4.52 -23.02 2.60
CA THR A 139 3.72 -23.61 1.52
C THR A 139 2.48 -22.79 1.21
N LEU A 140 1.77 -22.28 2.22
CA LEU A 140 0.60 -21.43 2.03
C LEU A 140 0.97 -20.10 1.35
N SER A 141 2.09 -19.47 1.73
CA SER A 141 2.61 -18.28 1.05
C SER A 141 2.98 -18.55 -0.41
N VAL A 142 3.61 -19.69 -0.69
CA VAL A 142 3.91 -20.15 -2.05
C VAL A 142 2.63 -20.33 -2.86
N VAL A 143 1.68 -21.11 -2.34
CA VAL A 143 0.39 -21.38 -3.01
C VAL A 143 -0.38 -20.09 -3.26
N PHE A 144 -0.47 -19.19 -2.27
CA PHE A 144 -1.12 -17.89 -2.44
C PHE A 144 -0.46 -17.07 -3.55
N SER A 145 0.87 -16.99 -3.56
CA SER A 145 1.62 -16.25 -4.57
C SER A 145 1.42 -16.84 -5.98
N LEU A 146 1.34 -18.17 -6.09
CA LEU A 146 1.06 -18.88 -7.34
C LEU A 146 -0.40 -18.69 -7.80
N LEU A 147 -1.37 -18.60 -6.89
CA LEU A 147 -2.77 -18.32 -7.24
C LEU A 147 -2.97 -16.90 -7.76
N MET A 148 -2.11 -15.96 -7.37
CA MET A 148 -2.11 -14.58 -7.86
C MET A 148 -1.34 -14.40 -9.18
N LEU A 149 -0.64 -15.45 -9.63
CA LEU A 149 0.21 -15.44 -10.82
C LEU A 149 -0.55 -15.47 -12.18
N PRO A 150 -1.72 -16.14 -12.34
CA PRO A 150 -2.40 -16.24 -13.63
C PRO A 150 -2.73 -14.88 -14.29
N PRO A 151 -3.18 -13.84 -13.58
CA PRO A 151 -3.32 -12.50 -14.17
C PRO A 151 -2.02 -11.92 -14.73
N VAL A 152 -0.88 -12.18 -14.08
CA VAL A 152 0.44 -11.75 -14.56
C VAL A 152 0.85 -12.53 -15.80
N LEU A 153 0.69 -13.85 -15.79
CA LEU A 153 0.97 -14.71 -16.94
C LEU A 153 0.05 -14.43 -18.13
N TRP A 154 -1.21 -14.09 -17.85
CA TRP A 154 -2.17 -13.65 -18.85
C TRP A 154 -1.75 -12.37 -19.55
N LEU A 155 -0.98 -11.51 -18.89
CA LEU A 155 -0.42 -10.29 -19.48
C LEU A 155 0.89 -10.55 -20.19
N MET A 156 1.57 -11.65 -19.85
CA MET A 156 2.69 -12.24 -20.57
C MET A 156 2.24 -13.27 -21.61
N GLN A 157 1.13 -13.07 -22.33
CA GLN A 157 0.73 -14.03 -23.39
C GLN A 157 1.90 -14.31 -24.33
N TRP A 158 2.02 -15.54 -24.84
CA TRP A 158 3.16 -15.98 -25.66
C TRP A 158 3.44 -15.04 -26.86
N ARG A 159 2.39 -14.38 -27.39
CA ARG A 159 2.48 -13.38 -28.46
C ARG A 159 3.32 -12.15 -28.05
N TYR A 160 3.32 -11.76 -26.78
CA TYR A 160 4.13 -10.67 -26.25
C TYR A 160 5.59 -11.08 -26.12
N VAL A 161 5.88 -12.26 -25.57
CA VAL A 161 7.25 -12.78 -25.49
C VAL A 161 7.81 -12.98 -26.90
N ALA A 162 7.01 -13.50 -27.83
CA ALA A 162 7.38 -13.65 -29.23
C ALA A 162 7.60 -12.30 -29.94
N ALA A 163 6.75 -11.30 -29.71
CA ALA A 163 6.90 -9.95 -30.27
C ALA A 163 8.10 -9.18 -29.68
N LEU A 164 8.39 -9.37 -28.38
CA LEU A 164 9.58 -8.85 -27.71
C LEU A 164 10.87 -9.48 -28.27
N LEU A 165 10.88 -10.80 -28.50
CA LEU A 165 12.02 -11.51 -29.08
C LEU A 165 12.22 -11.24 -30.57
N ALA A 166 11.17 -10.87 -31.30
CA ALA A 166 11.22 -10.62 -32.74
C ALA A 166 11.49 -9.15 -33.11
N ASP A 167 11.78 -8.28 -32.13
CA ASP A 167 12.02 -6.82 -32.27
C ASP A 167 10.94 -6.06 -33.08
N SER A 168 9.79 -6.68 -33.27
CA SER A 168 8.67 -6.23 -34.08
C SER A 168 7.56 -5.89 -33.12
N TYR A 169 7.76 -4.80 -32.38
CA TYR A 169 6.82 -4.33 -31.36
C TYR A 169 5.75 -3.45 -32.04
N PRO A 170 4.54 -3.95 -32.35
CA PRO A 170 3.54 -3.15 -33.03
C PRO A 170 2.76 -2.40 -31.95
N GLY A 171 3.36 -1.35 -31.39
CA GLY A 171 2.67 -0.34 -30.56
C GLY A 171 1.70 -0.88 -29.50
N PHE A 172 1.88 -2.11 -28.99
CA PHE A 172 0.96 -2.70 -28.03
C PHE A 172 1.19 -1.98 -26.70
N ARG A 173 0.29 -1.03 -26.45
CA ARG A 173 0.23 -0.18 -25.27
C ARG A 173 -0.02 -1.08 -24.08
N LEU A 174 1.07 -1.52 -23.47
CA LEU A 174 1.10 -2.32 -22.27
C LEU A 174 0.46 -1.48 -21.16
N THR A 175 -0.86 -1.62 -20.99
CA THR A 175 -1.51 -1.37 -19.71
C THR A 175 -1.01 -2.47 -18.78
N LEU A 176 0.21 -2.28 -18.29
CA LEU A 176 0.82 -3.14 -17.30
C LEU A 176 -0.15 -3.23 -16.13
N PRO A 177 -0.41 -4.40 -15.53
CA PRO A 177 -1.44 -4.59 -14.50
C PRO A 177 -1.21 -3.81 -13.20
N TYR A 178 -0.22 -2.93 -13.14
CA TYR A 178 -0.14 -1.82 -12.19
C TYR A 178 -1.29 -0.80 -12.38
N SER A 179 -2.06 -0.98 -13.46
CA SER A 179 -2.95 -0.03 -14.12
C SER A 179 -4.44 -0.13 -13.79
N ARG A 180 -4.90 -1.15 -13.06
CA ARG A 180 -6.31 -1.14 -12.64
C ARG A 180 -6.54 -0.13 -11.52
N ARG A 181 -6.80 1.13 -11.92
CA ARG A 181 -7.35 2.28 -11.18
C ARG A 181 -6.69 2.69 -9.85
N TYR A 182 -5.82 1.89 -9.23
CA TYR A 182 -5.26 2.10 -7.90
C TYR A 182 -3.87 1.44 -7.87
N GLN A 183 -3.00 1.73 -6.91
CA GLN A 183 -1.90 0.82 -6.58
C GLN A 183 -2.41 -0.21 -5.56
N PRO A 184 -3.10 -1.30 -5.99
CA PRO A 184 -3.64 -2.28 -5.05
C PRO A 184 -2.52 -2.95 -4.26
N GLN A 185 -1.31 -3.01 -4.82
CA GLN A 185 -0.15 -3.62 -4.18
C GLN A 185 0.31 -2.83 -2.95
N PHE A 186 0.51 -1.51 -3.07
CA PHE A 186 0.83 -0.67 -1.91
C PHE A 186 -0.29 -0.69 -0.88
N THR A 187 -1.55 -0.69 -1.32
CA THR A 187 -2.67 -0.79 -0.39
C THR A 187 -2.72 -2.15 0.31
N ALA A 188 -2.46 -3.23 -0.41
CA ALA A 188 -2.39 -4.58 0.14
C ALA A 188 -1.25 -4.70 1.16
N VAL A 189 -0.11 -4.05 0.91
CA VAL A 189 0.99 -3.95 1.90
C VAL A 189 0.50 -3.34 3.20
N ILE A 190 -0.20 -2.20 3.16
CA ILE A 190 -0.76 -1.56 4.37
C ILE A 190 -1.80 -2.47 5.02
N HIS A 191 -2.68 -3.10 4.24
CA HIS A 191 -3.72 -4.00 4.74
C HIS A 191 -3.13 -5.22 5.46
N TYR A 192 -2.17 -5.90 4.84
CA TYR A 192 -1.54 -7.08 5.44
C TYR A 192 -0.64 -6.71 6.62
N ALA A 193 -0.01 -5.53 6.62
CA ALA A 193 0.65 -4.99 7.80
C ALA A 193 -0.35 -4.82 8.96
N CYS A 194 -1.51 -4.21 8.69
CA CYS A 194 -2.58 -4.05 9.69
C CYS A 194 -2.98 -5.40 10.32
N ILE A 195 -3.20 -6.44 9.50
CA ILE A 195 -3.51 -7.79 9.98
C ILE A 195 -2.35 -8.39 10.79
N ALA A 196 -1.15 -8.41 10.23
CA ALA A 196 0.02 -9.02 10.85
C ALA A 196 0.31 -8.39 12.23
N PHE A 197 0.29 -7.06 12.32
CA PHE A 197 0.54 -6.37 13.57
C PHE A 197 -0.62 -6.48 14.56
N SER A 198 -1.86 -6.62 14.09
CA SER A 198 -3.01 -6.97 14.97
C SER A 198 -2.87 -8.37 15.58
N LEU A 199 -2.39 -9.34 14.80
CA LEU A 199 -2.06 -10.69 15.30
C LEU A 199 -0.85 -10.68 16.24
N MET A 200 0.18 -9.88 15.95
CA MET A 200 1.30 -9.70 16.88
C MET A 200 0.85 -9.05 18.19
N LEU A 201 -0.02 -8.04 18.13
CA LEU A 201 -0.61 -7.40 19.30
C LEU A 201 -1.38 -8.42 20.16
N LEU A 202 -2.00 -9.42 19.53
CA LEU A 202 -2.69 -10.51 20.22
C LEU A 202 -1.77 -11.46 20.97
N GLN A 203 -0.64 -11.79 20.36
CA GLN A 203 0.22 -12.90 20.79
C GLN A 203 1.45 -12.47 21.58
N ALA A 204 1.91 -11.23 21.40
CA ALA A 204 3.13 -10.75 22.04
C ALA A 204 3.02 -10.79 23.56
N GLU A 205 3.88 -11.56 24.22
CA GLU A 205 3.96 -11.62 25.69
C GLU A 205 4.71 -10.40 26.26
N ARG A 206 5.72 -9.92 25.52
CA ARG A 206 6.52 -8.76 25.92
C ARG A 206 5.74 -7.47 25.69
N LEU A 207 5.56 -6.67 26.76
CA LEU A 207 4.84 -5.40 26.72
C LEU A 207 5.35 -4.43 25.64
N LYS A 208 6.67 -4.29 25.50
CA LYS A 208 7.27 -3.41 24.47
C LYS A 208 6.87 -3.82 23.05
N LEU A 209 6.94 -5.11 22.75
CA LEU A 209 6.57 -5.65 21.43
C LEU A 209 5.05 -5.53 21.20
N ARG A 210 4.25 -5.76 22.23
CA ARG A 210 2.80 -5.60 22.22
C ARG A 210 2.41 -4.16 21.87
N ARG A 211 3.01 -3.17 22.53
CA ARG A 211 2.78 -1.74 22.26
C ARG A 211 3.23 -1.34 20.87
N LEU A 212 4.43 -1.79 20.46
CA LEU A 212 4.92 -1.53 19.10
C LEU A 212 3.93 -2.07 18.06
N ALA A 213 3.47 -3.31 18.22
CA ALA A 213 2.51 -3.93 17.34
C ALA A 213 1.17 -3.15 17.32
N GLY A 214 0.68 -2.69 18.48
CA GLY A 214 -0.51 -1.85 18.55
C GLY A 214 -0.35 -0.49 17.84
N ILE A 215 0.79 0.17 18.00
CA ILE A 215 1.09 1.44 17.31
C ILE A 215 1.11 1.21 15.80
N VAL A 216 1.84 0.20 15.32
CA VAL A 216 1.97 -0.07 13.88
C VAL A 216 0.63 -0.52 13.28
N ALA A 217 -0.15 -1.34 14.00
CA ALA A 217 -1.49 -1.73 13.58
C ALA A 217 -2.44 -0.53 13.48
N GLY A 218 -2.42 0.38 14.47
CA GLY A 218 -3.21 1.61 14.46
C GLY A 218 -2.81 2.56 13.33
N LEU A 219 -1.50 2.73 13.09
CA LEU A 219 -0.98 3.50 11.95
C LEU A 219 -1.47 2.89 10.63
N ALA A 220 -1.31 1.58 10.43
CA ALA A 220 -1.75 0.90 9.23
C ALA A 220 -3.28 0.96 9.04
N PHE A 221 -4.05 0.84 10.12
CA PHE A 221 -5.51 1.01 10.11
C PHE A 221 -5.89 2.42 9.65
N GLY A 222 -5.30 3.47 10.22
CA GLY A 222 -5.57 4.85 9.81
C GLY A 222 -5.14 5.17 8.37
N LEU A 223 -3.94 4.74 7.98
CA LEU A 223 -3.41 4.95 6.62
C LEU A 223 -4.21 4.18 5.56
N SER A 224 -4.86 3.08 5.93
CA SER A 224 -5.71 2.33 5.02
C SER A 224 -6.89 3.14 4.49
N PHE A 225 -7.35 4.18 5.19
CA PHE A 225 -8.40 5.07 4.67
C PHE A 225 -7.91 5.97 3.53
N TYR A 226 -6.62 6.28 3.51
CA TYR A 226 -5.98 7.03 2.43
C TYR A 226 -5.54 6.13 1.27
N CYS A 227 -5.90 4.85 1.33
CA CYS A 227 -5.68 3.87 0.28
C CYS A 227 -7.03 3.24 -0.08
N TYR A 228 -7.29 3.04 -1.36
CA TYR A 228 -8.65 2.82 -1.87
C TYR A 228 -9.33 1.53 -1.34
N TYR A 229 -8.54 0.56 -0.90
CA TYR A 229 -8.96 -0.83 -0.84
C TYR A 229 -9.89 -1.09 0.35
N PHE A 230 -11.16 -1.38 0.06
CA PHE A 230 -12.15 -1.99 0.96
C PHE A 230 -12.00 -1.56 2.43
N SER A 231 -11.94 -0.24 2.68
CA SER A 231 -11.86 0.32 4.04
C SER A 231 -12.95 -0.24 4.95
N TRP A 232 -14.11 -0.55 4.38
CA TRP A 232 -15.22 -1.25 5.05
C TRP A 232 -14.89 -2.70 5.47
N THR A 233 -14.22 -3.49 4.63
CA THR A 233 -13.82 -4.87 4.99
C THR A 233 -12.77 -4.86 6.09
N LEU A 234 -11.83 -3.92 6.04
CA LEU A 234 -10.82 -3.75 7.08
C LEU A 234 -11.43 -3.21 8.38
N LEU A 235 -12.38 -2.28 8.30
CA LEU A 235 -13.18 -1.83 9.45
C LEU A 235 -13.95 -2.98 10.09
N LEU A 236 -14.66 -3.79 9.30
CA LEU A 236 -15.40 -4.95 9.81
C LEU A 236 -14.46 -5.95 10.49
N GLY A 237 -13.35 -6.31 9.84
CA GLY A 237 -12.34 -7.20 10.43
C GLY A 237 -11.76 -6.64 11.73
N TRP A 238 -11.48 -5.34 11.78
CA TRP A 238 -11.01 -4.65 12.99
C TRP A 238 -12.05 -4.74 14.11
N PHE A 239 -13.32 -4.43 13.85
CA PHE A 239 -14.35 -4.52 14.88
C PHE A 239 -14.62 -5.96 15.34
N VAL A 240 -14.55 -6.95 14.46
CA VAL A 240 -14.66 -8.37 14.82
C VAL A 240 -13.52 -8.77 15.78
N LEU A 241 -12.28 -8.36 15.49
CA LEU A 241 -11.13 -8.61 16.38
C LEU A 241 -11.28 -7.91 17.73
N GLY A 242 -11.72 -6.65 17.73
CA GLY A 242 -12.01 -5.90 18.95
C GLY A 242 -13.11 -6.56 19.80
N GLY A 243 -14.19 -6.99 19.15
CA GLY A 243 -15.29 -7.73 19.79
C GLY A 243 -14.82 -9.05 20.41
N PHE A 244 -13.94 -9.77 19.73
CA PHE A 244 -13.32 -10.99 20.26
C PHE A 244 -12.53 -10.73 21.55
N PHE A 245 -11.81 -9.59 21.69
CA PHE A 245 -11.06 -9.30 22.94
C PHE A 245 -11.97 -8.99 24.12
N VAL A 246 -13.06 -8.26 23.85
CA VAL A 246 -14.09 -7.98 24.84
C VAL A 246 -14.74 -9.29 25.30
N TRP A 247 -15.13 -10.14 24.35
CA TRP A 247 -15.71 -11.47 24.63
C TRP A 247 -14.75 -12.35 25.43
N ALA A 248 -13.48 -12.42 25.04
CA ALA A 248 -12.44 -13.21 25.72
C ALA A 248 -11.94 -12.60 27.04
N ARG A 249 -12.52 -11.48 27.51
CA ARG A 249 -12.15 -10.76 28.75
C ARG A 249 -10.67 -10.41 28.87
N ARG A 250 -9.99 -10.17 27.76
CA ARG A 250 -8.55 -9.83 27.73
C ARG A 250 -8.34 -8.34 27.99
N ARG A 251 -8.61 -7.88 29.22
CA ARG A 251 -8.67 -6.44 29.58
C ARG A 251 -7.44 -5.63 29.19
N GLU A 252 -6.24 -6.18 29.34
CA GLU A 252 -5.01 -5.51 28.88
C GLU A 252 -5.03 -5.32 27.37
N ARG A 253 -5.28 -6.40 26.61
CA ARG A 253 -5.36 -6.39 25.14
C ARG A 253 -6.44 -5.43 24.64
N CYS A 254 -7.56 -5.31 25.35
CA CYS A 254 -8.59 -4.33 25.04
C CYS A 254 -8.09 -2.88 25.16
N LYS A 255 -7.23 -2.57 26.16
CA LYS A 255 -6.63 -1.23 26.29
C LYS A 255 -5.72 -0.93 25.10
N GLU A 256 -4.82 -1.85 24.77
CA GLU A 256 -3.90 -1.64 23.64
C GLU A 256 -4.64 -1.59 22.30
N TRP A 257 -5.68 -2.41 22.11
CA TRP A 257 -6.55 -2.34 20.94
C TRP A 257 -7.33 -1.02 20.86
N GLY A 258 -7.87 -0.55 21.99
CA GLY A 258 -8.54 0.74 22.08
C GLY A 258 -7.60 1.88 21.73
N MET A 259 -6.35 1.84 22.20
CA MET A 259 -5.32 2.81 21.84
C MET A 259 -4.94 2.75 20.35
N ALA A 260 -4.76 1.55 19.79
CA ALA A 260 -4.51 1.37 18.35
C ALA A 260 -5.68 1.91 17.51
N THR A 261 -6.91 1.65 17.95
CA THR A 261 -8.13 2.15 17.31
C THR A 261 -8.19 3.67 17.37
N LEU A 262 -7.94 4.27 18.55
CA LEU A 262 -7.90 5.72 18.72
C LEU A 262 -6.85 6.35 17.81
N LEU A 263 -5.63 5.81 17.79
CA LEU A 263 -4.56 6.27 16.93
C LEU A 263 -4.97 6.25 15.45
N GLY A 264 -5.51 5.12 14.97
CA GLY A 264 -5.89 5.02 13.57
C GLY A 264 -7.12 5.86 13.20
N VAL A 265 -8.08 6.06 14.12
CA VAL A 265 -9.16 7.04 13.95
C VAL A 265 -8.60 8.45 13.82
N LEU A 266 -7.68 8.85 14.69
CA LEU A 266 -7.05 10.17 14.64
C LEU A 266 -6.32 10.39 13.31
N ILE A 267 -5.60 9.39 12.81
CA ILE A 267 -4.97 9.43 11.47
C ILE A 267 -6.01 9.56 10.38
N ALA A 268 -7.17 8.91 10.51
CA ALA A 268 -8.23 8.95 9.51
C ALA A 268 -9.05 10.26 9.53
N ILE A 269 -8.98 11.07 10.59
CA ILE A 269 -9.76 12.32 10.70
C ILE A 269 -9.53 13.24 9.50
N PRO A 270 -8.29 13.60 9.09
CA PRO A 270 -8.09 14.47 7.93
C PRO A 270 -8.67 13.89 6.63
N TYR A 271 -8.60 12.57 6.44
CA TYR A 271 -9.25 11.90 5.32
C TYR A 271 -10.76 12.13 5.34
N PHE A 272 -11.43 11.88 6.49
CA PHE A 272 -12.87 12.05 6.59
C PHE A 272 -13.31 13.52 6.54
N VAL A 273 -12.54 14.45 7.11
CA VAL A 273 -12.79 15.89 6.98
C VAL A 273 -12.70 16.32 5.52
N THR A 274 -11.69 15.82 4.80
CA THR A 274 -11.57 16.03 3.35
C THR A 274 -12.77 15.41 2.65
N LEU A 275 -13.06 14.13 2.87
CA LEU A 275 -14.18 13.44 2.23
C LEU A 275 -15.52 14.16 2.46
N ALA A 276 -15.82 14.59 3.68
CA ALA A 276 -17.05 15.30 4.04
C ALA A 276 -17.17 16.67 3.35
N ARG A 277 -16.08 17.42 3.26
CA ARG A 277 -16.03 18.71 2.55
C ARG A 277 -16.29 18.57 1.05
N HIS A 278 -16.01 17.40 0.47
CA HIS A 278 -16.07 17.17 -0.98
C HIS A 278 -17.23 16.27 -1.41
N PHE A 279 -18.04 15.76 -0.45
CA PHE A 279 -19.20 14.91 -0.75
C PHE A 279 -20.31 15.67 -1.52
N GLY A 280 -20.31 17.01 -1.47
CA GLY A 280 -21.22 17.88 -2.24
C GLY A 280 -20.71 18.31 -3.62
N ASP A 281 -19.40 18.19 -3.89
CA ASP A 281 -18.73 18.69 -5.11
C ASP A 281 -18.37 17.54 -6.09
N ILE A 282 -19.14 16.44 -6.05
CA ILE A 282 -18.91 15.23 -6.86
C ILE A 282 -18.93 15.55 -8.37
N SER A 283 -19.57 16.66 -8.76
CA SER A 283 -19.42 17.23 -10.10
C SER A 283 -18.31 18.29 -10.14
N SER A 284 -17.28 17.99 -10.93
CA SER A 284 -16.34 18.94 -11.54
C SER A 284 -15.12 19.40 -10.71
N SER A 285 -13.96 19.34 -11.37
CA SER A 285 -12.68 20.10 -11.28
C SER A 285 -12.23 20.92 -10.06
N ALA A 286 -13.05 21.18 -9.03
CA ALA A 286 -12.70 21.91 -7.81
C ALA A 286 -12.06 21.01 -6.74
N ALA A 287 -12.43 19.73 -6.69
CA ALA A 287 -11.85 18.74 -5.77
C ALA A 287 -10.33 18.58 -5.97
N SER A 288 -9.84 18.83 -7.18
CA SER A 288 -8.43 18.62 -7.55
C SER A 288 -7.48 19.76 -7.22
N ALA A 289 -7.93 20.99 -7.41
CA ALA A 289 -7.16 22.19 -7.07
C ALA A 289 -6.84 22.25 -5.57
N ARG A 290 -7.63 21.56 -4.73
CA ARG A 290 -7.47 21.50 -3.27
C ARG A 290 -6.77 20.23 -2.77
N VAL A 291 -6.59 19.19 -3.59
CA VAL A 291 -5.61 18.13 -3.27
C VAL A 291 -4.17 18.63 -3.40
N ARG A 292 -3.94 19.69 -4.18
CA ARG A 292 -2.64 20.41 -4.18
C ARG A 292 -2.19 20.80 -2.77
N SER A 293 -3.12 20.98 -1.83
CA SER A 293 -2.80 21.33 -0.46
C SER A 293 -2.72 20.15 0.51
N LEU A 294 -3.05 18.90 0.19
CA LEU A 294 -3.00 17.81 1.20
C LEU A 294 -1.61 17.65 1.89
N PRO A 295 -0.47 17.70 1.17
CA PRO A 295 0.86 17.62 1.80
C PRO A 295 1.25 18.88 2.59
N SER A 296 0.64 20.03 2.25
CA SER A 296 0.84 21.33 2.90
C SER A 296 -0.33 21.74 3.80
N ASP A 297 -1.30 20.84 4.00
CA ASP A 297 -2.47 21.11 4.82
C ASP A 297 -1.97 21.03 6.26
N PRO A 298 -1.94 22.15 7.00
CA PRO A 298 -1.50 22.15 8.38
C PRO A 298 -2.30 21.14 9.21
N ALA A 299 -3.54 20.80 8.83
CA ALA A 299 -4.32 19.77 9.50
C ALA A 299 -3.65 18.38 9.41
N ILE A 300 -3.13 17.98 8.24
CA ILE A 300 -2.48 16.68 8.07
C ILE A 300 -1.13 16.65 8.79
N GLN A 301 -0.36 17.74 8.72
CA GLN A 301 0.92 17.85 9.44
C GLN A 301 0.73 17.83 10.96
N VAL A 302 -0.28 18.56 11.46
CA VAL A 302 -0.65 18.56 12.88
C VAL A 302 -1.20 17.20 13.30
N THR A 303 -2.01 16.52 12.48
CA THR A 303 -2.46 15.17 12.79
C THR A 303 -1.31 14.18 12.83
N LEU A 304 -0.37 14.21 11.87
CA LEU A 304 0.83 13.37 11.90
C LEU A 304 1.69 13.67 13.12
N LEU A 305 1.87 14.94 13.48
CA LEU A 305 2.59 15.35 14.70
C LEU A 305 1.88 14.84 15.96
N ILE A 306 0.56 14.99 16.07
CA ILE A 306 -0.24 14.45 17.17
C ILE A 306 -0.12 12.92 17.22
N CYS A 307 -0.13 12.24 16.08
CA CYS A 307 0.03 10.78 16.01
C CYS A 307 1.44 10.34 16.44
N LEU A 308 2.49 11.09 16.08
CA LEU A 308 3.86 10.87 16.54
C LEU A 308 4.00 11.14 18.04
N LEU A 309 3.38 12.20 18.55
CA LEU A 309 3.34 12.52 19.98
C LEU A 309 2.58 11.45 20.77
N LEU A 310 1.42 11.00 20.27
CA LEU A 310 0.66 9.92 20.89
C LEU A 310 1.40 8.60 20.82
N ALA A 311 2.02 8.24 19.69
CA ALA A 311 2.88 7.07 19.60
C ALA A 311 4.06 7.17 20.58
N GLY A 312 4.64 8.36 20.75
CA GLY A 312 5.65 8.67 21.76
C GLY A 312 5.13 8.45 23.18
N VAL A 313 3.98 9.04 23.54
CA VAL A 313 3.35 8.83 24.85
C VAL A 313 3.05 7.36 25.08
N MET A 314 2.51 6.64 24.09
CA MET A 314 2.26 5.20 24.18
C MET A 314 3.55 4.39 24.37
N TRP A 315 4.67 4.85 23.81
CA TRP A 315 5.98 4.23 23.96
C TRP A 315 6.58 4.46 25.34
N PHE A 316 6.49 5.70 25.85
CA PHE A 316 7.13 6.16 27.08
C PHE A 316 6.27 6.03 28.34
N ASP A 317 4.95 5.85 28.21
CA ASP A 317 4.05 5.66 29.34
C ASP A 317 4.29 4.27 29.95
N LYS A 318 5.24 4.21 30.89
CA LYS A 318 5.78 3.05 31.66
C LYS A 318 6.98 2.31 31.07
N THR A 319 8.13 2.98 30.97
CA THR A 319 9.26 2.56 31.84
C THR A 319 8.85 2.76 33.28
#